data_AF-A0A348TXU4-F1
#
_entry.id   AF-A0A348TXU4-F1
#
_cell.length_a   1.000
_cell.length_b   1.000
_cell.length_c   1.000
_cell.angle_alpha   90.00
_cell.angle_beta   90.00
_cell.angle_gamma   90.00
#
_symmetry.space_group_name_H-M   'P 1'
#
loop_
_entity.id
_entity.type
_entity.pdbx_description
1 polymer ?
#
loop_
_entity_poly.entity_id
_entity_poly.type
_entity_poly.pdbx_seq_one_letter_code
_entity_poly.pdbx_strand_id
1 'polypeptide(L)' 'MKVTIYTDGAASGNPGPGGYGVVLESSAGHQKELSGGFRLTTN' A
#
# COMPACT_ATOMS: atom_id res chain seq x y z
N MET A 1 14.42 0.97 -17.96
CA MET A 1 13.11 0.44 -17.56
C MET A 1 12.67 1.21 -16.32
N LYS A 2 11.49 1.85 -16.34
CA LYS A 2 10.98 2.63 -15.20
C LYS A 2 9.89 1.82 -14.49
N VAL A 3 9.85 1.89 -13.17
CA VAL A 3 8.73 1.39 -12.36
C VAL A 3 8.16 2.58 -11.60
N THR A 4 6.86 2.83 -11.76
CA THR A 4 6.11 3.78 -10.96
C THR A 4 5.44 3.01 -9.83
N ILE A 5 5.48 3.56 -8.62
CA ILE A 5 4.89 2.95 -7.43
C ILE A 5 3.89 3.94 -6.85
N TYR A 6 2.64 3.50 -6.72
CA TYR A 6 1.59 4.21 -6.00
C TYR A 6 1.40 3.52 -4.65
N THR A 7 1.34 4.28 -3.58
CA THR A 7 1.17 3.74 -2.23
C THR A 7 0.16 4.59 -1.48
N ASP A 8 -0.66 3.94 -0.66
CA ASP A 8 -1.55 4.59 0.28
C ASP A 8 -1.69 3.76 1.54
N GLY A 9 -2.04 4.39 2.66
CA GLY A 9 -2.20 3.76 3.96
C GLY A 9 -3.29 4.43 4.78
N ALA A 10 -4.03 3.62 5.53
CA ALA A 10 -5.12 4.09 6.38
C ALA A 10 -5.14 3.36 7.72
N ALA A 11 -5.57 4.07 8.76
CA ALA A 11 -5.86 3.52 10.08
C ALA A 11 -7.30 3.88 10.49
N SER A 12 -8.03 2.90 11.04
CA SER A 12 -9.35 3.08 11.61
C SER A 12 -9.22 3.35 13.11
N GLY A 13 -9.19 4.62 13.50
CA GLY A 13 -8.90 5.08 14.87
C GLY A 13 -7.40 5.32 15.13
N ASN A 14 -7.08 5.88 16.30
CA ASN A 14 -5.69 6.10 16.74
C ASN A 14 -5.50 5.85 18.25
N PRO A 15 -4.99 4.67 18.66
CA PRO A 15 -4.58 3.55 17.81
C PRO A 15 -5.79 2.70 17.35
N GLY A 16 -5.63 1.98 16.24
CA GLY A 16 -6.66 1.06 15.75
C GLY A 16 -6.19 0.20 14.57
N PRO A 17 -7.04 -0.65 14.00
CA PRO A 17 -6.69 -1.48 12.85
C PRO A 17 -6.30 -0.61 11.66
N GLY A 18 -5.22 -0.95 10.97
CA GLY A 18 -4.78 -0.20 9.79
C GLY A 18 -4.15 -1.10 8.74
N GLY A 19 -3.92 -0.55 7.56
CA GLY A 19 -3.35 -1.26 6.44
C GLY A 19 -2.77 -0.34 5.40
N TYR A 20 -2.11 -0.96 4.42
CA TYR A 20 -1.49 -0.28 3.29
C TYR A 20 -1.82 -1.02 1.99
N GLY A 21 -1.78 -0.28 0.88
CA GLY A 21 -1.85 -0.80 -0.48
C GLY A 21 -0.73 -0.20 -1.33
N VAL A 22 -0.18 -1.02 -2.22
CA VAL A 22 0.86 -0.63 -3.19
C VAL A 22 0.50 -1.16 -4.57
N VAL A 23 0.60 -0.30 -5.58
CA VAL A 23 0.50 -0.67 -6.99
C VAL A 23 1.82 -0.32 -7.67
N LEU A 24 2.46 -1.31 -8.28
CA LEU A 24 3.68 -1.16 -9.06
C LEU A 24 3.35 -1.31 -10.54
N GLU A 25 3.73 -0.32 -11.34
CA GLU A 25 3.54 -0.30 -12.80
C GLU A 25 4.89 -0.12 -13.49
N SER A 26 5.29 -1.11 -14.30
CA SER A 26 6.48 -1.01 -15.14
C SER A 26 6.13 -0.34 -16.47
N SER A 27 7.05 0.47 -16.98
CA SER A 27 7.00 0.98 -18.36
C SER A 27 7.02 -0.12 -19.43
N ALA A 28 7.30 -1.38 -19.05
CA ALA A 28 7.22 -2.57 -19.90
C ALA A 28 5.85 -3.28 -19.83
N GLY A 29 4.86 -2.72 -19.13
CA GLY A 29 3.49 -3.26 -19.04
C GLY A 29 3.26 -4.29 -17.93
N HIS A 30 4.23 -4.53 -17.06
CA HIS A 30 4.03 -5.38 -15.88
C HIS A 30 3.37 -4.61 -14.75
N GLN A 31 2.35 -5.22 -14.12
CA GLN A 31 1.70 -4.70 -12.93
C GLN A 31 1.85 -5.69 -11.78
N LYS A 32 2.04 -5.17 -10.56
CA LYS A 32 1.99 -5.96 -9.32
C LYS A 32 1.32 -5.17 -8.21
N GLU A 33 0.50 -5.85 -7.43
CA GLU A 33 -0.14 -5.28 -6.24
C GLU A 33 0.41 -5.93 -4.97
N LEU A 34 0.54 -5.14 -3.91
CA LEU A 34 0.87 -5.60 -2.57
C LEU A 34 -0.07 -4.94 -1.57
N SER A 35 -0.47 -5.67 -0.54
CA SER A 35 -1.25 -5.12 0.56
C SER A 35 -0.91 -5.83 1.87
N GLY A 36 -1.19 -5.16 2.98
CA GLY A 36 -1.00 -5.69 4.31
C GLY A 36 -1.90 -4.99 5.32
N GLY A 37 -2.25 -5.70 6.38
CA GLY A 37 -3.07 -5.20 7.47
C GLY A 37 -2.50 -5.58 8.82
N PHE A 38 -2.64 -4.68 9.79
CA PHE A 38 -2.16 -4.83 11.16
C PHE A 38 -3.29 -4.51 12.13
N ARG A 39 -3.36 -5.27 13.23
CA ARG A 39 -4.43 -5.09 14.24
C ARG A 39 -4.34 -3.76 14.99
N LEU A 40 -3.14 -3.19 15.10
CA LEU A 40 -2.88 -1.99 15.90
C LEU A 40 -1.82 -1.12 15.21
N THR A 41 -2.25 0.02 14.67
CA THR A 41 -1.43 1.05 14.02
C THR A 41 -1.84 2.45 14.50
N THR A 42 -1.01 3.45 14.21
CA THR A 42 -1.33 4.89 14.33
C THR A 42 -1.48 5.52 12.95
N ASN A 43 -2.26 6.60 12.86
CA ASN A 43 -2.18 7.57 11.77
C ASN A 43 -0.89 8.40 11.92
#